data_AF-A0A1R1PN13-F1
#
_entry.id   AF-A0A1R1PN13-F1
#
_cell.length_a   1.000
_cell.length_b   1.000
_cell.length_c   1.000
_cell.angle_alpha   90.00
_cell.angle_beta   90.00
_cell.angle_gamma   90.00
#
_symmetry.space_group_name_H-M   'P 1'
#
loop_
_entity.id
_entity.type
_entity.pdbx_description
1 polymer ?
#
loop_
_entity_poly.entity_id
_entity_poly.type
_entity_poly.pdbx_seq_one_letter_code
_entity_poly.pdbx_strand_id
1 'polypeptide(L)'
;MKIITTGFILIPYIINTVQGNNNHYTRVISKNGGGCERYTGLRSASFAIYKLRLLDHIKDIRFYEKTFYADEYKASPGYYYDYILRKVCNSASASTSTDTRTHQIGVVGWHSNNKGNDHPPASKGGCKYIYEKEGSVGINYAVGRMDHVVEYSVCDKISTCVVSATVFNLKDGEERNKPVQHGCVFSMYTPRLTTSGFNRLF
;
A
#
# COMPACT_ATOMS: atom_id res chain seq x y z
N MET A 1 -9.25 17.16 -59.27
CA MET A 1 -9.35 17.31 -57.81
C MET A 1 -9.49 15.95 -57.17
N LYS A 2 -8.53 15.52 -56.34
CA LYS A 2 -8.67 14.38 -55.42
C LYS A 2 -8.26 14.87 -54.04
N ILE A 3 -9.23 14.96 -53.14
CA ILE A 3 -9.00 15.28 -51.73
C ILE A 3 -8.64 13.96 -51.06
N ILE A 4 -7.38 13.84 -50.61
CA ILE A 4 -6.93 12.72 -49.79
C ILE A 4 -7.14 13.14 -48.34
N THR A 5 -8.21 12.65 -47.74
CA THR A 5 -8.45 12.74 -46.29
C THR A 5 -7.54 11.75 -45.58
N THR A 6 -6.37 12.22 -45.14
CA THR A 6 -5.53 11.48 -44.19
C THR A 6 -6.21 11.46 -42.83
N GLY A 7 -6.87 10.34 -42.53
CA GLY A 7 -7.36 10.04 -41.19
C GLY A 7 -6.19 9.86 -40.23
N PHE A 8 -6.06 10.76 -39.26
CA PHE A 8 -5.18 10.56 -38.11
C PHE A 8 -5.78 9.47 -37.23
N ILE A 9 -5.23 8.26 -37.31
CA ILE A 9 -5.48 7.21 -36.33
C ILE A 9 -4.74 7.61 -35.05
N LEU A 10 -5.46 8.22 -34.10
CA LEU A 10 -4.99 8.37 -32.72
C LEU A 10 -4.90 6.96 -32.11
N ILE A 11 -3.75 6.32 -32.26
CA ILE A 11 -3.41 5.12 -31.49
C ILE A 11 -3.31 5.58 -30.02
N PRO A 12 -4.19 5.13 -29.10
CA PRO A 12 -4.02 5.43 -27.69
C PRO A 12 -2.75 4.71 -27.22
N TYR A 13 -1.63 5.43 -27.22
CA TYR A 13 -0.41 4.97 -26.58
C TYR A 13 -0.74 4.65 -25.12
N ILE A 14 -0.63 3.37 -24.77
CA ILE A 14 -0.76 2.91 -23.39
C ILE A 14 0.52 3.36 -22.66
N ILE A 15 0.53 4.59 -22.16
CA ILE A 15 1.61 5.10 -21.32
C ILE A 15 1.43 4.50 -19.93
N ASN A 16 1.96 3.30 -19.69
CA ASN A 16 2.20 2.81 -18.34
C ASN A 16 3.50 3.46 -17.82
N THR A 17 3.47 4.74 -17.46
CA THR A 17 4.58 5.35 -16.74
C THR A 17 4.53 4.92 -15.28
N VAL A 18 5.62 4.30 -14.82
CA VAL A 18 5.84 3.95 -13.42
C VAL A 18 7.06 4.72 -12.94
N GLN A 19 6.86 5.59 -11.95
CA GLN A 19 7.94 6.27 -11.24
C GLN A 19 7.87 5.85 -9.79
N GLY A 20 8.98 5.35 -9.25
CA GLY A 20 9.04 4.82 -7.90
C GLY A 20 10.39 5.07 -7.24
N ASN A 21 10.36 5.61 -6.03
CA ASN A 21 11.46 5.53 -5.07
C ASN A 21 10.88 5.05 -3.72
N ASN A 22 11.69 4.98 -2.67
CA ASN A 22 11.23 4.47 -1.38
C ASN A 22 10.18 5.38 -0.69
N ASN A 23 9.97 6.61 -1.19
CA ASN A 23 9.08 7.61 -0.61
C ASN A 23 7.84 7.89 -1.46
N HIS A 24 7.86 7.52 -2.74
CA HIS A 24 6.77 7.84 -3.65
C HIS A 24 6.69 6.83 -4.79
N TYR A 25 5.48 6.40 -5.09
CA TYR A 25 5.14 5.57 -6.23
C TYR A 25 3.96 6.20 -6.96
N THR A 26 4.05 6.28 -8.29
CA THR A 26 2.93 6.67 -9.15
C THR A 26 2.86 5.78 -10.37
N ARG A 27 1.61 5.46 -10.76
CA ARG A 27 1.28 4.77 -11.99
C ARG A 27 0.09 5.43 -12.67
N VAL A 28 0.26 5.78 -13.95
CA VAL A 28 -0.81 6.27 -14.82
C VAL A 28 -1.36 5.11 -15.65
N ILE A 29 -2.68 4.98 -15.72
CA ILE A 29 -3.37 3.86 -16.37
C ILE A 29 -4.47 4.36 -17.28
N SER A 30 -4.52 3.93 -18.54
CA SER A 30 -5.64 4.25 -19.43
C SER A 30 -6.93 3.59 -18.97
N LYS A 31 -8.06 4.29 -19.09
CA LYS A 31 -9.36 3.77 -18.64
C LYS A 31 -9.87 2.57 -19.46
N ASN A 32 -9.54 2.44 -20.75
CA ASN A 32 -9.88 1.29 -21.63
C ASN A 32 -11.13 0.47 -21.23
N GLY A 33 -12.29 1.13 -21.05
CA GLY A 33 -13.57 0.47 -20.74
C GLY A 33 -13.85 0.12 -19.26
N GLY A 34 -12.96 0.45 -18.32
CA GLY A 34 -13.19 0.25 -16.88
C GLY A 34 -12.81 1.47 -16.04
N GLY A 35 -13.71 1.89 -15.15
CA GLY A 35 -13.52 3.06 -14.27
C GLY A 35 -12.34 2.93 -13.30
N CYS A 36 -12.01 4.02 -12.61
CA CYS A 36 -10.91 4.04 -11.65
C CYS A 36 -11.23 3.36 -10.31
N GLU A 37 -12.50 3.07 -10.05
CA GLU A 37 -12.97 2.41 -8.83
C GLU A 37 -12.27 1.06 -8.57
N ARG A 38 -12.00 0.27 -9.61
CA ARG A 38 -11.28 -1.02 -9.47
C ARG A 38 -9.89 -0.91 -8.84
N TYR A 39 -9.30 0.29 -8.82
CA TYR A 39 -8.01 0.55 -8.20
C TYR A 39 -8.13 1.05 -6.76
N THR A 40 -9.32 1.33 -6.23
CA THR A 40 -9.45 1.80 -4.83
C THR A 40 -9.27 0.69 -3.80
N GLY A 41 -9.46 -0.57 -4.23
CA GLY A 41 -9.42 -1.74 -3.36
C GLY A 41 -8.02 -2.15 -2.86
N LEU A 42 -8.02 -2.97 -1.82
CA LEU A 42 -6.84 -3.44 -1.08
C LEU A 42 -5.76 -4.08 -1.97
N ARG A 43 -6.16 -4.80 -3.03
CA ARG A 43 -5.22 -5.42 -3.98
C ARG A 43 -4.32 -4.38 -4.65
N SER A 44 -4.88 -3.25 -5.09
CA SER A 44 -4.14 -2.20 -5.78
C SER A 44 -3.26 -1.41 -4.79
N ALA A 45 -3.79 -1.11 -3.60
CA ALA A 45 -3.03 -0.48 -2.53
C ALA A 45 -1.82 -1.34 -2.10
N SER A 46 -2.02 -2.65 -1.94
CA SER A 46 -0.94 -3.60 -1.63
C SER A 46 0.18 -3.56 -2.66
N PHE A 47 -0.18 -3.55 -3.95
CA PHE A 47 0.81 -3.48 -5.02
C PHE A 47 1.59 -2.15 -5.00
N ALA A 48 0.92 -1.03 -4.77
CA ALA A 48 1.56 0.28 -4.67
C ALA A 48 2.53 0.35 -3.48
N ILE A 49 2.12 -0.15 -2.31
CA ILE A 49 2.96 -0.22 -1.11
C ILE A 49 4.16 -1.15 -1.29
N TYR A 50 3.98 -2.29 -1.97
CA TYR A 50 5.11 -3.15 -2.35
C TYR A 50 6.16 -2.42 -3.19
N LYS A 51 5.72 -1.54 -4.11
CA LYS A 51 6.63 -0.78 -4.97
C LYS A 51 7.43 0.28 -4.23
N LEU A 52 6.98 0.74 -3.06
CA LEU A 52 7.76 1.59 -2.16
C LEU A 52 8.90 0.83 -1.47
N ARG A 53 8.86 -0.51 -1.46
CA ARG A 53 9.89 -1.39 -0.87
C ARG A 53 10.17 -1.14 0.62
N LEU A 54 9.26 -0.46 1.34
CA LEU A 54 9.41 -0.19 2.78
C LEU A 54 9.53 -1.47 3.59
N LEU A 55 8.73 -2.48 3.26
CA LEU A 55 8.77 -3.81 3.90
C LEU A 55 10.03 -4.63 3.54
N ASP A 56 10.77 -4.24 2.51
CA ASP A 56 12.08 -4.84 2.19
C ASP A 56 13.19 -4.23 3.04
N HIS A 57 13.19 -2.90 3.16
CA HIS A 57 14.31 -2.12 3.71
C HIS A 57 14.18 -1.85 5.21
N ILE A 58 12.96 -1.75 5.73
CA ILE A 58 12.70 -1.39 7.14
C ILE A 58 12.25 -2.65 7.88
N LYS A 59 13.21 -3.33 8.50
CA LYS A 59 13.00 -4.64 9.14
C LYS A 59 11.97 -4.63 10.27
N ASP A 60 11.81 -3.49 10.94
CA ASP A 60 10.91 -3.32 12.07
C ASP A 60 9.45 -3.21 11.65
N ILE A 61 9.15 -2.86 10.39
CA ILE A 61 7.78 -2.87 9.90
C ILE A 61 7.36 -4.32 9.63
N ARG A 62 6.38 -4.79 10.39
CA ARG A 62 5.80 -6.14 10.26
C ARG A 62 4.77 -6.19 9.13
N PHE A 63 3.82 -5.27 9.19
CA PHE A 63 2.76 -5.11 8.20
C PHE A 63 2.23 -3.68 8.23
N TYR A 64 1.44 -3.34 7.22
CA TYR A 64 0.65 -2.11 7.20
C TYR A 64 -0.80 -2.41 7.53
N GLU A 65 -1.44 -1.51 8.28
CA GLU A 65 -2.87 -1.57 8.57
C GLU A 65 -3.53 -0.32 8.03
N LYS A 66 -4.72 -0.47 7.43
CA LYS A 66 -5.52 0.67 7.02
C LYS A 66 -6.01 1.43 8.25
N THR A 67 -5.89 2.74 8.25
CA THR A 67 -6.18 3.59 9.42
C THR A 67 -7.02 4.78 9.01
N PHE A 68 -7.87 5.25 9.92
CA PHE A 68 -8.68 6.44 9.67
C PHE A 68 -7.84 7.71 9.66
N TYR A 69 -8.22 8.65 8.79
CA TYR A 69 -7.83 10.04 9.00
C TYR A 69 -8.48 10.60 10.28
N ALA A 70 -7.88 11.62 10.88
CA ALA A 70 -8.32 12.17 12.15
C ALA A 70 -9.75 12.73 12.08
N ASP A 71 -10.08 13.44 11.00
CA ASP A 71 -11.42 13.95 10.72
C ASP A 71 -12.46 12.84 10.48
N GLU A 72 -12.10 11.81 9.72
CA GLU A 72 -12.98 10.64 9.51
C GLU A 72 -13.29 9.92 10.83
N TYR A 73 -12.26 9.71 11.66
CA TYR A 73 -12.42 9.04 12.96
C TYR A 73 -13.25 9.88 13.94
N LYS A 74 -13.02 11.20 14.00
CA LYS A 74 -13.79 12.10 14.86
C LYS A 74 -15.26 12.16 14.47
N ALA A 75 -15.56 12.07 13.17
CA ALA A 75 -16.93 12.04 12.66
C ALA A 75 -17.60 10.68 12.90
N SER A 76 -16.88 9.57 12.73
CA SER A 76 -17.41 8.22 12.93
C SER A 76 -16.30 7.30 13.45
N PRO A 77 -16.17 7.16 14.79
CA PRO A 77 -15.16 6.31 15.38
C PRO A 77 -15.34 4.85 14.96
N GLY A 78 -14.26 4.21 14.56
CA GLY A 78 -14.32 2.85 14.04
C GLY A 78 -12.95 2.21 13.87
N TYR A 79 -12.97 1.05 13.22
CA TYR A 79 -11.77 0.27 12.90
C TYR A 79 -11.87 -0.24 11.46
N TYR A 80 -10.75 -0.24 10.74
CA TYR A 80 -10.62 -1.01 9.51
C TYR A 80 -10.09 -2.41 9.83
N TYR A 81 -10.32 -3.33 8.89
CA TYR A 81 -9.82 -4.70 8.97
C TYR A 81 -8.93 -5.07 7.78
N ASP A 82 -8.47 -4.05 7.06
CA ASP A 82 -7.60 -4.19 5.89
C ASP A 82 -6.14 -4.12 6.32
N TYR A 83 -5.39 -5.17 6.02
CA TYR A 83 -3.96 -5.30 6.31
C TYR A 83 -3.17 -5.58 5.03
N ILE A 84 -1.92 -5.12 4.99
CA ILE A 84 -0.95 -5.42 3.93
C ILE A 84 0.24 -6.10 4.60
N LEU A 85 0.27 -7.42 4.49
CA LEU A 85 1.17 -8.31 5.20
C LEU A 85 2.47 -8.50 4.45
N ARG A 86 3.59 -8.52 5.19
CA ARG A 86 4.88 -8.97 4.67
C ARG A 86 4.87 -10.48 4.49
N LYS A 87 5.16 -10.94 3.29
CA LYS A 87 5.32 -12.35 2.93
C LYS A 87 6.79 -12.63 2.66
N VAL A 88 7.36 -13.62 3.34
CA VAL A 88 8.75 -14.07 3.15
C VAL A 88 8.74 -15.48 2.60
N CYS A 89 9.30 -15.66 1.40
CA CYS A 89 9.38 -16.94 0.72
C CYS A 89 10.82 -17.46 0.71
N ASN A 90 11.00 -18.74 1.05
CA ASN A 90 12.27 -19.43 0.83
C ASN A 90 12.41 -19.70 -0.67
N SER A 91 13.48 -19.21 -1.31
CA SER A 91 13.81 -19.64 -2.67
C SER A 91 14.46 -21.03 -2.61
N ALA A 92 14.00 -21.97 -3.45
CA ALA A 92 14.55 -23.33 -3.54
C ALA A 92 15.84 -23.39 -4.40
N SER A 93 16.46 -22.25 -4.71
CA SER A 93 17.64 -22.16 -5.57
C SER A 93 18.88 -21.78 -4.75
N ALA A 94 19.35 -22.71 -3.92
CA ALA A 94 20.69 -22.71 -3.36
C ALA A 94 21.28 -24.12 -3.49
N SER A 95 21.39 -24.56 -4.75
CA SER A 95 22.30 -25.66 -5.10
C SER A 95 23.72 -25.10 -5.03
N THR A 96 24.58 -25.76 -4.27
CA THR A 96 26.02 -25.52 -4.02
C THR A 96 26.39 -24.53 -2.90
N SER A 97 26.67 -25.10 -1.73
CA SER A 97 27.79 -24.76 -0.82
C SER A 97 28.15 -23.29 -0.60
N THR A 98 27.20 -22.49 -0.12
CA THR A 98 27.37 -21.42 0.89
C THR A 98 25.97 -20.82 1.08
N ASP A 99 25.24 -21.26 2.12
CA ASP A 99 23.80 -21.05 2.30
C ASP A 99 23.45 -19.59 2.65
N THR A 100 23.54 -18.68 1.68
CA THR A 100 22.82 -17.40 1.71
C THR A 100 21.48 -17.56 1.00
N ARG A 101 20.47 -18.07 1.69
CA ARG A 101 19.09 -18.05 1.21
C ARG A 101 18.68 -16.61 0.92
N THR A 102 18.51 -16.29 -0.35
CA THR A 102 17.87 -15.03 -0.75
C THR A 102 16.37 -15.19 -0.52
N HIS A 103 15.90 -14.66 0.60
CA HIS A 103 14.48 -14.58 0.90
C HIS A 103 13.80 -13.64 -0.11
N GLN A 104 12.81 -14.14 -0.85
CA GLN A 104 11.95 -13.27 -1.64
C GLN A 104 10.92 -12.63 -0.72
N ILE A 105 10.94 -11.30 -0.64
CA ILE A 105 9.95 -10.53 0.11
C ILE A 105 8.86 -10.09 -0.87
N GLY A 106 7.61 -10.37 -0.51
CA GLY A 106 6.43 -9.89 -1.19
C GLY A 106 5.42 -9.32 -0.20
N VAL A 107 4.28 -8.87 -0.71
CA VAL A 107 3.17 -8.41 0.14
C VAL A 107 1.86 -9.07 -0.26
N VAL A 108 0.95 -9.19 0.70
CA VAL A 108 -0.41 -9.67 0.47
C VAL A 108 -1.39 -8.78 1.21
N GLY A 109 -2.39 -8.30 0.49
CA GLY A 109 -3.56 -7.64 1.08
C GLY A 109 -4.48 -8.69 1.70
N TRP A 110 -4.87 -8.49 2.96
CA TRP A 110 -5.76 -9.37 3.71
C TRP A 110 -6.83 -8.55 4.43
N HIS A 111 -8.09 -8.97 4.29
CA HIS A 111 -9.20 -8.45 5.08
C HIS A 111 -9.54 -9.45 6.20
N SER A 112 -9.48 -9.01 7.46
CA SER A 112 -9.85 -9.82 8.62
C SER A 112 -11.36 -9.74 8.87
N ASN A 113 -12.01 -10.88 9.09
CA ASN A 113 -13.44 -10.91 9.42
C ASN A 113 -13.73 -10.67 10.91
N ASN A 114 -12.72 -10.75 11.78
CA ASN A 114 -12.91 -10.62 13.23
C ASN A 114 -11.73 -9.92 13.89
N LYS A 115 -11.79 -8.58 14.05
CA LYS A 115 -10.87 -7.72 14.83
C LYS A 115 -9.42 -8.22 14.93
N GLY A 116 -8.82 -8.79 13.88
CA GLY A 116 -7.46 -9.38 13.90
C GLY A 116 -7.24 -10.59 14.84
N ASN A 117 -8.29 -11.20 15.40
CA ASN A 117 -8.24 -12.51 16.07
C ASN A 117 -8.33 -13.67 15.06
N ASP A 118 -8.66 -13.35 13.81
CA ASP A 118 -8.57 -14.27 12.71
C ASP A 118 -7.10 -14.40 12.25
N HIS A 119 -6.74 -15.57 11.73
CA HIS A 119 -5.40 -15.79 11.21
C HIS A 119 -5.33 -15.35 9.74
N PRO A 120 -4.20 -14.79 9.28
CA PRO A 120 -4.02 -14.54 7.85
C PRO A 120 -4.20 -15.85 7.08
N PRO A 121 -4.68 -15.79 5.84
CA PRO A 121 -4.95 -16.99 5.04
C PRO A 121 -3.69 -17.85 4.96
N ALA A 122 -3.84 -19.18 4.93
CA ALA A 122 -2.69 -20.08 4.88
C ALA A 122 -1.71 -19.70 3.76
N SER A 123 -0.44 -19.57 4.11
CA SER A 123 0.61 -19.23 3.15
C SER A 123 0.91 -20.43 2.26
N LYS A 124 0.83 -20.25 0.93
CA LYS A 124 1.17 -21.27 -0.07
C LYS A 124 2.66 -21.22 -0.44
N GLY A 125 3.23 -22.39 -0.74
CA GLY A 125 4.53 -22.51 -1.44
C GLY A 125 5.77 -22.22 -0.60
N GLY A 126 5.81 -22.66 0.67
CA GLY A 126 7.00 -22.50 1.52
C GLY A 126 7.25 -21.06 2.00
N CYS A 127 6.27 -20.18 1.85
CA CYS A 127 6.34 -18.82 2.35
C CYS A 127 5.73 -18.70 3.75
N LYS A 128 6.08 -17.66 4.50
CA LYS A 128 5.49 -17.32 5.79
C LYS A 128 5.07 -15.85 5.79
N TYR A 129 3.96 -15.55 6.46
CA TYR A 129 3.62 -14.17 6.79
C TYR A 129 4.31 -13.79 8.08
N ILE A 130 4.98 -12.65 8.12
CA ILE A 130 5.49 -12.09 9.37
C ILE A 130 4.35 -11.26 9.97
N TYR A 131 3.38 -11.95 10.55
CA TYR A 131 2.22 -11.38 11.23
C TYR A 131 2.19 -11.91 12.66
N GLU A 132 2.46 -11.03 13.62
CA GLU A 132 2.28 -11.26 15.05
C GLU A 132 1.45 -10.09 15.54
N LYS A 133 0.18 -10.35 15.89
CA LYS A 133 -0.67 -9.31 16.47
C LYS A 133 -0.42 -9.15 17.97
N GLU A 134 -0.12 -10.25 18.66
CA GLU A 134 0.27 -10.25 20.07
C GLU A 134 1.50 -9.36 20.26
N GLY A 135 1.36 -8.29 21.06
CA GLY A 135 2.43 -7.31 21.31
C GLY A 135 2.54 -6.15 20.31
N SER A 136 1.62 -6.01 19.35
CA SER A 136 1.54 -4.84 18.47
C SER A 136 0.50 -3.82 18.98
N VAL A 137 0.91 -2.58 19.22
CA VAL A 137 0.00 -1.52 19.67
C VAL A 137 -0.70 -0.90 18.46
N GLY A 138 -2.02 -0.98 18.52
CA GLY A 138 -3.01 -0.37 17.64
C GLY A 138 -3.00 1.16 17.70
N ILE A 139 -3.18 1.83 16.57
CA ILE A 139 -3.61 3.23 16.50
C ILE A 139 -4.82 3.24 15.58
N ASN A 140 -5.90 3.85 16.07
CA ASN A 140 -7.19 3.79 15.37
C ASN A 140 -7.31 4.88 14.30
N TYR A 141 -6.52 5.94 14.45
CA TYR A 141 -6.47 7.08 13.53
C TYR A 141 -5.07 7.69 13.51
N ALA A 142 -4.77 8.50 12.49
CA ALA A 142 -3.47 9.16 12.35
C ALA A 142 -3.29 10.33 13.33
N VAL A 143 -2.85 10.00 14.54
CA VAL A 143 -2.47 10.95 15.58
C VAL A 143 -1.17 10.56 16.27
N GLY A 144 -0.34 11.55 16.53
CA GLY A 144 0.93 11.38 17.24
C GLY A 144 2.04 10.84 16.34
N ARG A 145 3.22 10.69 16.95
CA ARG A 145 4.43 10.41 16.20
C ARG A 145 4.43 9.04 15.54
N MET A 146 4.63 9.05 14.23
CA MET A 146 4.70 7.84 13.41
C MET A 146 5.59 8.08 12.21
N ASP A 147 6.55 7.20 12.01
CA ASP A 147 7.37 7.22 10.79
C ASP A 147 6.78 6.27 9.74
N HIS A 148 7.02 6.57 8.47
CA HIS A 148 6.70 5.70 7.33
C HIS A 148 5.20 5.41 7.13
N VAL A 149 4.34 6.37 7.44
CA VAL A 149 2.92 6.33 7.09
C VAL A 149 2.78 6.42 5.58
N VAL A 150 1.85 5.65 5.00
CA VAL A 150 1.59 5.66 3.57
C VAL A 150 0.20 6.22 3.27
N GLU A 151 0.14 7.28 2.47
CA GLU A 151 -1.08 7.77 1.83
C GLU A 151 -1.20 7.16 0.44
N TYR A 152 -2.23 6.36 0.23
CA TYR A 152 -2.61 5.79 -1.05
C TYR A 152 -3.73 6.62 -1.68
N SER A 153 -3.62 6.93 -2.97
CA SER A 153 -4.65 7.66 -3.70
C SER A 153 -4.92 7.09 -5.08
N VAL A 154 -6.18 7.22 -5.49
CA VAL A 154 -6.65 6.93 -6.85
C VAL A 154 -7.40 8.13 -7.35
N CYS A 155 -6.85 8.82 -8.34
CA CYS A 155 -7.44 9.99 -8.95
C CYS A 155 -7.97 9.66 -10.35
N ASP A 156 -9.27 9.88 -10.53
CA ASP A 156 -9.93 9.83 -11.82
C ASP A 156 -9.61 11.10 -12.63
N LYS A 157 -9.05 10.90 -13.82
CA LYS A 157 -8.84 11.93 -14.85
C LYS A 157 -9.60 11.54 -16.11
N ILE A 158 -9.83 12.49 -17.01
CA ILE A 158 -10.66 12.32 -18.22
C ILE A 158 -10.42 10.95 -18.91
N SER A 159 -9.19 10.64 -19.30
CA SER A 159 -8.83 9.41 -20.02
C SER A 159 -8.04 8.38 -19.18
N THR A 160 -7.64 8.74 -17.96
CA THR A 160 -6.69 7.93 -17.17
C THR A 160 -7.07 7.84 -15.70
N CYS A 161 -6.58 6.81 -15.03
CA CYS A 161 -6.53 6.70 -13.58
C CYS A 161 -5.08 6.94 -13.13
N VAL A 162 -4.90 7.80 -12.13
CA VAL A 162 -3.60 8.02 -11.49
C VAL A 162 -3.62 7.33 -10.14
N VAL A 163 -2.81 6.30 -9.98
CA VAL A 163 -2.64 5.56 -8.73
C VAL A 163 -1.34 6.00 -8.10
N SER A 164 -1.37 6.48 -6.86
CA SER A 164 -0.19 6.93 -6.14
C SER A 164 -0.11 6.35 -4.72
N ALA A 165 1.10 6.20 -4.22
CA ALA A 165 1.39 5.94 -2.81
C ALA A 165 2.54 6.84 -2.38
N THR A 166 2.37 7.57 -1.28
CA THR A 166 3.35 8.53 -0.77
C THR A 166 3.64 8.24 0.69
N VAL A 167 4.92 8.24 1.04
CA VAL A 167 5.40 8.04 2.40
C VAL A 167 5.59 9.39 3.07
N PHE A 168 5.12 9.51 4.30
CA PHE A 168 5.32 10.68 5.14
C PHE A 168 5.45 10.26 6.62
N ASN A 169 5.88 11.19 7.45
CA ASN A 169 5.97 11.00 8.90
C ASN A 169 5.03 11.98 9.60
N LEU A 170 4.50 11.57 10.73
CA LEU A 170 3.74 12.38 11.67
C LEU A 170 4.62 12.74 12.85
N LYS A 171 4.55 14.01 13.27
CA LYS A 171 5.26 14.51 14.45
C LYS A 171 4.45 14.27 15.72
N ASP A 172 5.08 14.52 16.86
CA ASP A 172 4.41 14.49 18.16
C ASP A 172 3.20 15.44 18.18
N GLY A 173 2.05 14.92 18.59
CA GLY A 173 0.78 15.64 18.61
C GLY A 173 0.18 16.00 17.24
N GLU A 174 0.81 15.60 16.12
CA GLU A 174 0.29 15.87 14.78
C GLU A 174 -0.90 14.96 14.48
N GLU A 175 -1.91 15.54 13.84
CA GLU A 175 -3.04 14.80 13.28
C GLU A 175 -3.06 14.94 11.76
N ARG A 176 -3.47 13.87 11.06
CA ARG A 176 -3.67 13.91 9.61
C ARG A 176 -5.15 13.86 9.26
N ASN A 177 -5.68 14.97 8.74
CA ASN A 177 -6.99 14.98 8.10
C ASN A 177 -6.91 14.46 6.65
N LYS A 178 -8.03 13.93 6.16
CA LYS A 178 -8.15 13.43 4.81
C LYS A 178 -7.92 14.55 3.78
N PRO A 179 -7.10 14.32 2.74
CA PRO A 179 -6.97 15.28 1.65
C PRO A 179 -8.31 15.52 0.94
N VAL A 180 -8.57 16.78 0.59
CA VAL A 180 -9.72 17.16 -0.26
C VAL A 180 -9.20 17.46 -1.66
N GLN A 181 -9.37 16.50 -2.57
CA GLN A 181 -8.99 16.66 -3.97
C GLN A 181 -10.08 16.07 -4.89
N HIS A 182 -10.56 16.88 -5.83
CA HIS A 182 -11.63 16.48 -6.73
C HIS A 182 -11.23 15.27 -7.59
N GLY A 183 -12.15 14.29 -7.67
CA GLY A 183 -11.97 13.06 -8.43
C GLY A 183 -11.00 12.06 -7.78
N CYS A 184 -10.56 12.28 -6.54
CA CYS A 184 -9.61 11.40 -5.87
C CYS A 184 -10.22 10.68 -4.67
N VAL A 185 -9.89 9.40 -4.54
CA VAL A 185 -10.17 8.58 -3.35
C VAL A 185 -8.85 8.34 -2.62
N PHE A 186 -8.84 8.59 -1.32
CA PHE A 186 -7.68 8.42 -0.47
C PHE A 186 -7.89 7.28 0.54
N SER A 187 -6.80 6.61 0.89
CA SER A 187 -6.73 5.65 2.00
C SER A 187 -5.38 5.79 2.67
N MET A 188 -5.34 5.60 3.97
CA MET A 188 -4.11 5.71 4.73
C MET A 188 -3.76 4.37 5.35
N TYR A 189 -2.46 4.06 5.36
CA TYR A 189 -1.91 2.86 5.92
C TYR A 189 -0.80 3.21 6.89
N THR A 190 -0.92 2.77 8.14
CA THR A 190 0.09 2.98 9.17
C THR A 190 0.90 1.70 9.40
N PRO A 191 2.21 1.81 9.68
CA PRO A 191 3.03 0.64 9.92
C PRO A 191 2.77 0.07 11.32
N ARG A 192 2.61 -1.25 11.42
CA ARG A 192 2.74 -1.98 12.67
C ARG A 192 4.19 -2.38 12.86
N LEU A 193 4.80 -1.81 13.88
CA LEU A 193 6.19 -2.07 14.24
C LEU A 193 6.31 -3.27 15.18
N THR A 194 7.49 -3.87 15.22
CA THR A 194 7.92 -4.72 16.33
C THR A 194 7.88 -3.94 17.65
N THR A 195 7.72 -4.62 18.78
CA THR A 195 7.74 -3.97 20.11
C THR A 195 9.02 -3.14 20.33
N SER A 196 10.16 -3.60 19.81
CA SER A 196 11.43 -2.86 19.82
C SER A 196 11.41 -1.60 18.95
N GLY A 197 10.67 -1.61 17.83
CA GLY A 197 10.48 -0.43 16.98
C GLY A 197 9.48 0.56 17.58
N PHE A 198 8.45 0.07 18.27
CA PHE A 198 7.44 0.91 18.92
C PHE A 198 8.02 1.78 20.04
N ASN A 199 8.89 1.22 20.89
CA ASN A 199 9.56 1.95 21.97
C ASN A 199 10.53 3.05 21.48
N ARG A 200 10.77 3.19 20.18
CA ARG A 200 11.58 4.29 19.60
C ARG A 200 10.73 5.48 19.13
N LEU A 201 9.40 5.30 19.08
CA LEU A 201 8.46 6.35 18.71
C LEU A 201 7.97 7.18 19.91
N PHE A 202 8.29 6.76 21.15
CA PHE A 202 7.90 7.40 22.40
C PHE A 202 9.10 7.59 23.32
#